data_AF-A0A4S1CB35-F1
#
_entry.id   AF-A0A4S1CB35-F1
#
_cell.length_a   1.000
_cell.length_b   1.000
_cell.length_c   1.000
_cell.angle_alpha   90.00
_cell.angle_beta   90.00
_cell.angle_gamma   90.00
#
_symmetry.space_group_name_H-M   'P 1'
#
loop_
_entity.id
_entity.type
_entity.pdbx_description
1 polymer ?
#
loop_
_entity_poly.entity_id
_entity_poly.type
_entity_poly.pdbx_seq_one_letter_code
_entity_poly.pdbx_strand_id
1 'polypeptide(L)'
;MDILGLITINPMSFNIWSLRVSLTLTTCIFVIAMVLAVRAFIHAKSMDHKHLDSVKDKNASPQDTLAESVAKMLWATSQSDGAAGQPAPKEFLYDATREVAQNNFNGLFVNRIYMCANLLPPIGLWGTVAGMIVIFLYTGDPGSAINNGAIGAKLWSTYFALMYYVLLQAICVCLDVVAKRSINRGLQVKI
;
A
#
# COMPACT_ATOMS: atom_id res chain seq x y z
N MET A 1 26.48 4.51 -42.39
CA MET A 1 26.10 3.71 -41.18
C MET A 1 26.03 4.71 -40.04
N ASP A 2 25.08 5.65 -40.11
CA ASP A 2 25.15 6.91 -39.33
C ASP A 2 23.85 7.18 -38.57
N ILE A 3 23.30 6.14 -37.93
CA ILE A 3 22.15 6.26 -37.02
C ILE A 3 22.62 6.59 -35.59
N LEU A 4 23.92 6.42 -35.29
CA LEU A 4 24.50 6.64 -33.96
C LEU A 4 24.98 8.09 -33.70
N GLY A 5 24.96 8.97 -34.70
CA GLY A 5 25.39 10.36 -34.56
C GLY A 5 24.34 11.33 -34.00
N LEU A 6 23.09 10.89 -33.82
CA LEU A 6 21.97 11.81 -33.53
C LEU A 6 21.64 12.01 -32.04
N ILE A 7 22.32 11.30 -31.13
CA ILE A 7 22.06 11.46 -29.69
C ILE A 7 23.39 11.61 -28.94
N THR A 8 24.00 12.79 -29.05
CA THR A 8 25.00 13.25 -28.08
C THR A 8 24.30 13.54 -26.76
N ILE A 9 24.00 12.47 -26.01
CA ILE A 9 23.46 12.59 -24.66
C ILE A 9 24.55 13.24 -23.82
N ASN A 10 24.34 14.50 -23.40
CA ASN A 10 25.21 15.10 -22.42
C ASN A 10 25.10 14.28 -21.12
N PRO A 11 26.19 13.63 -20.66
CA PRO A 11 26.15 12.71 -19.53
C PRO A 11 25.67 13.41 -18.25
N MET A 12 26.00 14.70 -18.09
CA MET A 12 25.57 15.49 -16.95
C MET A 12 24.06 15.76 -16.96
N SER A 13 23.48 16.07 -18.13
CA SER A 13 22.04 16.30 -18.24
C SER A 13 21.24 15.01 -18.04
N PHE A 14 21.72 13.88 -18.58
CA PHE A 14 21.10 12.58 -18.38
C PHE A 14 21.19 12.10 -16.92
N ASN A 15 22.31 12.38 -16.25
CA ASN A 15 22.47 12.05 -14.83
C ASN A 15 21.44 12.77 -13.94
N ILE A 16 21.32 14.08 -14.12
CA ILE A 16 20.37 14.92 -13.37
C ILE A 16 18.94 14.51 -13.71
N TRP A 17 18.66 14.25 -14.99
CA TRP A 17 17.34 13.81 -15.44
C TRP A 17 16.95 12.46 -14.83
N SER A 18 17.82 11.44 -14.88
CA SER A 18 17.50 10.12 -14.33
C SER A 18 17.32 10.14 -12.82
N LEU A 19 18.10 10.98 -12.11
CA LEU A 19 17.92 11.18 -10.67
C LEU A 19 16.55 11.80 -10.37
N ARG A 20 16.18 12.86 -11.09
CA ARG A 20 14.89 13.54 -10.92
C ARG A 20 13.74 12.59 -11.20
N VAL A 21 13.79 11.85 -12.31
CA VAL A 21 12.75 10.88 -12.66
C VAL A 21 12.61 9.80 -11.59
N SER A 22 13.71 9.22 -11.11
CA SER A 22 13.67 8.18 -10.06
C SER A 22 13.12 8.72 -8.74
N LEU A 23 13.59 9.89 -8.28
CA LEU A 23 13.12 10.51 -7.03
C LEU A 23 11.65 10.96 -7.13
N THR A 24 11.24 11.56 -8.25
CA THR A 24 9.85 11.96 -8.46
C THR A 24 8.95 10.74 -8.51
N LEU A 25 9.32 9.69 -9.24
CA LEU A 25 8.52 8.47 -9.34
C LEU A 25 8.37 7.76 -7.99
N THR A 26 9.47 7.57 -7.26
CA THR A 26 9.44 6.97 -5.91
C THR A 26 8.59 7.78 -4.94
N THR A 27 8.72 9.12 -4.96
CA THR A 27 7.92 10.01 -4.12
C THR A 27 6.44 9.97 -4.50
N CYS A 28 6.10 9.96 -5.80
CA CYS A 28 4.72 9.85 -6.25
C CYS A 28 4.07 8.53 -5.80
N ILE A 29 4.77 7.41 -5.98
CA ILE A 29 4.28 6.09 -5.52
C ILE A 29 4.07 6.10 -4.01
N PHE A 30 5.01 6.67 -3.26
CA PHE A 30 4.91 6.80 -1.82
C PHE A 30 3.70 7.64 -1.39
N VAL A 31 3.48 8.80 -2.01
CA VAL A 31 2.33 9.66 -1.71
C VAL A 31 1.01 8.96 -2.02
N ILE A 32 0.90 8.26 -3.16
CA ILE A 32 -0.28 7.46 -3.51
C ILE A 32 -0.55 6.39 -2.45
N ALA A 33 0.50 5.66 -2.04
CA ALA A 33 0.41 4.64 -1.01
C ALA A 33 -0.02 5.22 0.34
N MET A 34 0.46 6.41 0.70
CA MET A 34 0.04 7.12 1.92
C MET A 34 -1.43 7.54 1.86
N VAL A 35 -1.92 8.04 0.73
CA VAL A 35 -3.35 8.37 0.55
C VAL A 35 -4.22 7.11 0.70
N LEU A 36 -3.78 5.99 0.12
CA LEU A 36 -4.46 4.70 0.28
C LEU A 36 -4.45 4.24 1.75
N ALA A 37 -3.32 4.40 2.44
CA ALA A 37 -3.21 4.05 3.86
C ALA A 37 -4.14 4.89 4.75
N VAL A 38 -4.24 6.20 4.50
CA VAL A 38 -5.17 7.08 5.22
C VAL A 38 -6.62 6.65 4.98
N ARG A 39 -6.99 6.35 3.72
CA ARG A 39 -8.33 5.84 3.40
C ARG A 39 -8.61 4.51 4.09
N ALA A 40 -7.64 3.60 4.10
CA ALA A 40 -7.75 2.31 4.79
C ALA A 40 -7.93 2.50 6.29
N PHE A 41 -7.21 3.44 6.90
CA PHE A 41 -7.32 3.76 8.32
C PHE A 41 -8.69 4.34 8.68
N ILE A 42 -9.22 5.24 7.85
CA ILE A 42 -10.57 5.80 8.02
C ILE A 42 -11.61 4.68 7.89
N HIS A 43 -11.47 3.80 6.91
CA HIS A 43 -12.39 2.69 6.68
C HIS A 43 -12.33 1.63 7.80
N ALA A 44 -11.15 1.41 8.38
CA ALA A 44 -10.93 0.52 9.53
C ALA A 44 -11.22 1.20 10.88
N LYS A 45 -11.61 2.48 10.88
CA LYS A 45 -11.97 3.19 12.11
C LYS A 45 -13.22 2.53 12.70
N SER A 46 -13.03 1.92 13.86
CA SER A 46 -14.12 1.27 14.56
C SER A 46 -15.13 2.27 15.12
N MET A 47 -16.41 1.93 14.96
CA MET A 47 -17.55 2.62 15.58
C MET A 47 -17.93 1.96 16.92
N ASP A 48 -18.67 2.70 17.74
CA ASP A 48 -19.14 2.22 19.05
C ASP A 48 -20.17 1.10 18.91
N HIS A 49 -20.23 0.21 19.90
CA HIS A 49 -21.09 -0.97 19.91
C HIS A 49 -22.58 -0.59 19.77
N LYS A 50 -23.00 0.48 20.47
CA LYS A 50 -24.36 1.02 20.38
C LYS A 50 -24.76 1.47 18.97
N HIS A 51 -23.79 2.00 18.21
CA HIS A 51 -24.02 2.42 16.83
C HIS A 51 -24.14 1.21 15.91
N LEU A 52 -23.27 0.21 16.09
CA LEU A 52 -23.32 -1.04 15.31
C LEU A 52 -24.64 -1.79 15.51
N ASP A 53 -25.14 -1.88 16.74
CA ASP A 53 -26.44 -2.49 17.03
C ASP A 53 -27.61 -1.75 16.35
N SER A 54 -27.50 -0.42 16.16
CA SER A 54 -28.54 0.39 15.50
C SER A 54 -28.52 0.32 13.96
N VAL A 55 -27.42 -0.18 13.39
CA VAL A 55 -27.16 -0.18 11.95
C VAL A 55 -27.19 -1.59 11.36
N LYS A 56 -27.12 -2.65 12.18
CA LYS A 56 -27.08 -4.05 11.74
C LYS A 56 -28.28 -4.48 10.86
N ASP A 57 -29.46 -3.91 11.10
CA ASP A 57 -30.70 -4.24 10.37
C ASP A 57 -30.83 -3.52 9.03
N LYS A 58 -29.90 -2.60 8.71
CA LYS A 58 -29.92 -1.81 7.48
C LYS A 58 -29.17 -2.52 6.37
N ASN A 59 -29.57 -2.25 5.13
CA ASN A 59 -28.84 -2.74 3.95
C ASN A 59 -27.37 -2.29 3.96
N ALA A 60 -26.49 -3.15 3.46
CA ALA A 60 -25.09 -2.83 3.27
C ALA A 60 -24.94 -1.67 2.27
N SER A 61 -24.16 -0.67 2.64
CA SER A 61 -23.82 0.48 1.81
C SER A 61 -22.34 0.42 1.43
N PRO A 62 -21.95 0.84 0.21
CA PRO A 62 -20.55 0.95 -0.19
C PRO A 62 -19.72 1.93 0.66
N GLN A 63 -20.38 2.77 1.47
CA GLN A 63 -19.74 3.74 2.36
C GLN A 63 -19.64 3.23 3.81
N ASP A 64 -20.13 2.02 4.10
CA ASP A 64 -20.06 1.46 5.44
C ASP A 64 -18.59 1.25 5.85
N THR A 65 -18.31 1.51 7.12
CA THR A 65 -17.03 1.16 7.72
C THR A 65 -16.86 -0.35 7.81
N LEU A 66 -15.62 -0.82 7.97
CA LEU A 66 -15.32 -2.26 8.09
C LEU A 66 -16.13 -2.93 9.21
N ALA A 67 -16.31 -2.26 10.36
CA ALA A 67 -17.10 -2.79 11.47
C ALA A 67 -18.60 -2.88 11.14
N GLU A 68 -19.16 -1.90 10.43
CA GLU A 68 -20.56 -1.90 10.01
C GLU A 68 -20.84 -2.98 8.97
N SER A 69 -19.95 -3.16 7.98
CA SER A 69 -20.07 -4.23 7.00
C SER A 69 -20.04 -5.61 7.65
N VAL A 70 -19.17 -5.82 8.65
CA VAL A 70 -19.10 -7.06 9.43
C VAL A 70 -20.40 -7.29 10.20
N ALA A 71 -20.90 -6.28 10.91
CA ALA A 71 -22.13 -6.37 11.69
C ALA A 71 -23.35 -6.72 10.81
N LYS A 72 -23.50 -6.03 9.68
CA LYS A 72 -24.60 -6.28 8.73
C LYS A 72 -24.49 -7.65 8.07
N MET A 73 -23.28 -8.07 7.68
CA MET A 73 -23.04 -9.40 7.11
C MET A 73 -23.42 -10.49 8.10
N LEU A 74 -22.92 -10.39 9.34
CA LEU A 74 -23.23 -11.36 10.39
C LEU A 74 -24.74 -11.46 10.67
N TRP A 75 -25.41 -10.31 10.77
CA TRP A 75 -26.86 -10.25 11.01
C TRP A 75 -27.68 -10.81 9.84
N ALA A 76 -27.33 -10.47 8.60
CA ALA A 76 -28.00 -10.97 7.42
C ALA A 76 -27.87 -12.50 7.31
N THR A 77 -26.67 -13.03 7.56
CA THR A 77 -26.42 -14.48 7.52
C THR A 77 -27.12 -15.22 8.66
N SER A 78 -27.16 -14.65 9.88
CA SER A 78 -27.87 -15.28 11.00
C SER A 78 -29.39 -15.34 10.79
N GLN A 79 -29.98 -14.32 10.16
CA GLN A 79 -31.41 -14.32 9.84
C GLN A 79 -31.76 -15.28 8.70
N SER A 80 -30.92 -15.37 7.66
CA SER A 80 -31.16 -16.31 6.55
C SER A 80 -31.10 -17.77 7.00
N ASP A 81 -30.22 -18.10 7.94
CA ASP A 81 -30.09 -19.45 8.49
C ASP A 81 -31.28 -19.84 9.38
N GLY A 82 -31.81 -18.89 10.16
CA GLY A 82 -33.01 -19.10 10.95
C GLY A 82 -34.25 -19.43 10.10
N ALA A 83 -34.30 -18.94 8.86
CA ALA A 83 -35.36 -19.25 7.90
C ALA A 83 -35.17 -20.60 7.17
N ALA A 84 -33.93 -21.13 7.10
CA ALA A 84 -33.58 -22.33 6.34
C ALA A 84 -33.68 -23.66 7.13
N GLY A 85 -34.06 -23.61 8.41
CA GLY A 85 -34.40 -24.80 9.20
C GLY A 85 -33.22 -25.58 9.80
N GLN A 86 -31.98 -25.23 9.48
CA GLN A 86 -30.77 -25.72 10.16
C GLN A 86 -29.84 -24.53 10.45
N PRO A 87 -29.83 -23.98 11.67
CA PRO A 87 -28.93 -22.88 12.00
C PRO A 87 -27.48 -23.41 11.97
N ALA A 88 -26.62 -22.78 11.18
CA ALA A 88 -25.19 -23.04 11.24
C ALA A 88 -24.68 -22.72 12.66
N PRO A 89 -23.64 -23.43 13.13
CA PRO A 89 -23.01 -23.13 14.40
C PRO A 89 -22.57 -21.66 14.42
N LYS A 90 -22.92 -20.92 15.48
CA LYS A 90 -22.57 -19.50 15.61
C LYS A 90 -21.07 -19.25 15.42
N GLU A 91 -20.23 -20.16 15.92
CA GLU A 91 -18.78 -20.12 15.76
C GLU A 91 -18.34 -20.13 14.30
N PHE A 92 -18.99 -20.94 13.45
CA PHE A 92 -18.72 -20.98 12.02
C PHE A 92 -19.10 -19.66 11.33
N LEU A 93 -20.24 -19.08 11.69
CA LEU A 93 -20.67 -17.79 11.15
C LEU A 93 -19.69 -16.66 11.52
N TYR A 94 -19.19 -16.67 12.76
CA TYR A 94 -18.19 -15.70 13.22
C TYR A 94 -16.88 -15.83 12.45
N ASP A 95 -16.36 -17.05 12.29
CA ASP A 95 -15.11 -17.29 11.58
C ASP A 95 -15.23 -16.97 10.09
N ALA A 96 -16.30 -17.40 9.43
CA ALA A 96 -16.55 -17.10 8.02
C ALA A 96 -16.68 -15.58 7.79
N THR A 97 -17.44 -14.87 8.62
CA THR A 97 -17.59 -13.41 8.52
C THR A 97 -16.25 -12.72 8.73
N ARG A 98 -15.45 -13.19 9.69
CA ARG A 98 -14.11 -12.65 9.96
C ARG A 98 -13.19 -12.81 8.76
N GLU A 99 -13.13 -14.01 8.18
CA GLU A 99 -12.27 -14.31 7.04
C GLU A 99 -12.68 -13.51 5.81
N VAL A 100 -13.98 -13.46 5.49
CA VAL A 100 -14.51 -12.67 4.37
C VAL A 100 -14.20 -11.19 4.55
N ALA A 101 -14.43 -10.63 5.74
CA ALA A 101 -14.15 -9.23 6.01
C ALA A 101 -12.65 -8.90 5.93
N GLN A 102 -11.80 -9.79 6.44
CA GLN A 102 -10.35 -9.62 6.38
C GLN A 102 -9.84 -9.70 4.94
N ASN A 103 -10.31 -10.68 4.16
CA ASN A 103 -9.94 -10.81 2.75
C ASN A 103 -10.40 -9.62 1.91
N ASN A 104 -11.61 -9.10 2.16
CA ASN A 104 -12.12 -7.93 1.46
C ASN A 104 -11.29 -6.68 1.78
N PHE A 105 -11.01 -6.42 3.06
CA PHE A 105 -10.16 -5.30 3.47
C PHE A 105 -8.76 -5.38 2.87
N ASN A 106 -8.17 -6.59 2.89
CA ASN A 106 -6.85 -6.82 2.32
C ASN A 106 -6.84 -6.59 0.80
N GLY A 107 -7.84 -7.09 0.09
CA GLY A 107 -7.97 -6.91 -1.36
C GLY A 107 -8.16 -5.45 -1.78
N LEU A 108 -8.97 -4.70 -1.04
CA LEU A 108 -9.29 -3.31 -1.38
C LEU A 108 -8.13 -2.34 -1.08
N PHE A 109 -7.42 -2.54 0.04
CA PHE A 109 -6.44 -1.57 0.53
C PHE A 109 -5.04 -2.15 0.64
N VAL A 110 -4.85 -3.16 1.49
CA VAL A 110 -3.52 -3.63 1.92
C VAL A 110 -2.70 -4.16 0.74
N ASN A 111 -3.29 -4.96 -0.14
CA ASN A 111 -2.62 -5.50 -1.33
C ASN A 111 -2.14 -4.40 -2.28
N ARG A 112 -2.92 -3.32 -2.42
CA ARG A 112 -2.55 -2.18 -3.28
C ARG A 112 -1.35 -1.43 -2.71
N ILE A 113 -1.32 -1.24 -1.39
CA ILE A 113 -0.18 -0.62 -0.71
C ILE A 113 1.07 -1.50 -0.83
N TYR A 114 0.93 -2.83 -0.68
CA TYR A 114 2.04 -3.76 -0.90
C TYR A 114 2.58 -3.71 -2.33
N MET A 115 1.72 -3.63 -3.34
CA MET A 115 2.16 -3.47 -4.73
C MET A 115 2.97 -2.18 -4.92
N CYS A 116 2.50 -1.05 -4.36
CA CYS A 116 3.25 0.20 -4.38
C CYS A 116 4.60 0.08 -3.66
N ALA A 117 4.62 -0.53 -2.47
CA ALA A 117 5.84 -0.72 -1.70
C ALA A 117 6.85 -1.58 -2.48
N ASN A 118 6.43 -2.70 -3.04
CA ASN A 118 7.31 -3.64 -3.76
C ASN A 118 7.90 -3.07 -5.05
N LEU A 119 7.32 -2.01 -5.61
CA LEU A 119 7.88 -1.29 -6.77
C LEU A 119 9.00 -0.32 -6.39
N LEU A 120 9.07 0.14 -5.13
CA LEU A 120 10.06 1.15 -4.72
C LEU A 120 11.50 0.64 -4.82
N PRO A 121 11.89 -0.55 -4.28
CA PRO A 121 13.27 -1.00 -4.36
C PRO A 121 13.81 -1.17 -5.80
N PRO A 122 13.07 -1.79 -6.74
CA PRO A 122 13.50 -1.86 -8.14
C PRO A 122 13.69 -0.48 -8.79
N ILE A 123 12.84 0.50 -8.48
CA ILE A 123 12.96 1.87 -9.02
C ILE A 123 14.19 2.58 -8.43
N GLY A 124 14.47 2.38 -7.14
CA GLY A 124 15.69 2.88 -6.50
C GLY A 124 16.95 2.29 -7.13
N LEU A 125 16.95 0.98 -7.38
CA LEU A 125 18.04 0.27 -8.06
C LEU A 125 18.25 0.81 -9.47
N TRP A 126 17.18 1.05 -10.24
CA TRP A 126 17.27 1.65 -11.57
C TRP A 126 17.97 3.01 -11.55
N GLY A 127 17.67 3.84 -10.55
CA GLY A 127 18.36 5.12 -10.33
C GLY A 127 19.88 4.94 -10.19
N THR A 128 20.31 3.96 -9.40
CA THR A 128 21.73 3.65 -9.19
C THR A 128 22.41 3.09 -10.42
N VAL A 129 21.78 2.13 -11.11
CA VAL A 129 22.32 1.52 -12.33
C VAL A 129 22.49 2.59 -13.42
N ALA A 130 21.48 3.44 -13.63
CA ALA A 130 21.58 4.54 -14.58
C ALA A 130 22.69 5.53 -14.19
N GLY A 131 22.88 5.79 -12.89
CA GLY A 131 23.97 6.62 -12.38
C GLY A 131 25.35 6.03 -12.65
N MET A 132 25.54 4.74 -12.36
CA MET A 132 26.77 4.00 -12.63
C MET A 132 27.13 4.02 -14.11
N ILE A 133 26.16 3.78 -15.00
CA ILE A 133 26.38 3.83 -16.46
C ILE A 133 26.92 5.20 -16.88
N VAL A 134 26.37 6.30 -16.35
CA VAL A 134 26.88 7.63 -16.66
C VAL A 134 28.31 7.82 -16.19
N ILE A 135 28.62 7.38 -14.97
CA ILE A 135 29.96 7.50 -14.39
C ILE A 135 30.98 6.74 -15.25
N PHE A 136 30.63 5.53 -15.72
CA PHE A 136 31.49 4.76 -16.62
C PHE A 136 31.64 5.35 -18.01
N LEU A 137 30.60 6.01 -18.54
CA LEU A 137 30.64 6.68 -19.84
C LEU A 137 31.33 8.05 -19.79
N TYR A 138 31.47 8.63 -18.58
CA TYR A 138 32.18 9.89 -18.39
C TYR A 138 33.69 9.63 -18.37
N THR A 139 34.39 10.01 -19.44
CA THR A 139 35.86 9.92 -19.59
C THR A 139 36.64 10.97 -18.78
N GLY A 140 36.00 11.68 -17.86
CA GLY A 140 36.64 12.69 -17.01
C GLY A 140 37.39 12.10 -15.82
N ASP A 141 38.26 12.92 -15.21
CA ASP A 141 39.13 12.54 -14.10
C ASP A 141 38.31 11.91 -12.95
N PRO A 142 38.55 10.62 -12.60
CA PRO A 142 37.75 9.89 -11.62
C PRO A 142 37.81 10.50 -10.21
N GLY A 143 38.84 11.31 -9.90
CA GLY A 143 38.98 12.03 -8.63
C GLY A 143 38.24 13.36 -8.55
N SER A 144 37.56 13.80 -9.61
CA SER A 144 36.87 15.08 -9.62
C SER A 144 35.70 15.10 -8.62
N ALA A 145 35.54 16.20 -7.89
CA ALA A 145 34.45 16.38 -6.90
C ALA A 145 33.04 16.18 -7.50
N ILE A 146 32.90 16.41 -8.81
CA ILE A 146 31.67 16.17 -9.58
C ILE A 146 31.32 14.68 -9.62
N ASN A 147 32.31 13.81 -9.78
CA ASN A 147 32.09 12.37 -9.85
C ASN A 147 31.69 11.79 -8.49
N ASN A 148 32.36 12.24 -7.42
CA ASN A 148 32.02 11.87 -6.04
C ASN A 148 30.60 12.35 -5.64
N GLY A 149 30.22 13.57 -6.03
CA GLY A 149 28.87 14.09 -5.82
C GLY A 149 27.79 13.32 -6.59
N ALA A 150 28.09 12.90 -7.82
CA ALA A 150 27.19 12.09 -8.64
C ALA A 150 26.94 10.70 -8.02
N ILE A 151 27.99 10.01 -7.54
CA ILE A 151 27.86 8.72 -6.84
C ILE A 151 26.99 8.89 -5.59
N GLY A 152 27.28 9.90 -4.76
CA GLY A 152 26.53 10.17 -3.54
C GLY A 152 25.05 10.39 -3.79
N ALA A 153 24.69 11.23 -4.75
CA ALA A 153 23.29 11.52 -5.10
C ALA A 153 22.50 10.27 -5.54
N LYS A 154 23.16 9.27 -6.13
CA LYS A 154 22.53 8.02 -6.61
C LYS A 154 22.33 7.01 -5.48
N LEU A 155 23.29 6.93 -4.57
CA LEU A 155 23.11 6.16 -3.34
C LEU A 155 21.93 6.71 -2.52
N TRP A 156 21.76 8.03 -2.49
CA TRP A 156 20.61 8.67 -1.86
C TRP A 156 19.27 8.24 -2.47
N SER A 157 19.15 8.08 -3.78
CA SER A 157 17.87 7.63 -4.38
C SER A 157 17.49 6.21 -3.97
N THR A 158 18.47 5.32 -3.84
CA THR A 158 18.23 3.95 -3.34
C THR A 158 17.89 3.96 -1.86
N TYR A 159 18.60 4.77 -1.08
CA TYR A 159 18.32 4.94 0.34
C TYR A 159 16.87 5.39 0.58
N PHE A 160 16.40 6.42 -0.13
CA PHE A 160 15.02 6.89 -0.01
C PHE A 160 14.00 5.83 -0.45
N ALA A 161 14.28 5.12 -1.55
CA ALA A 161 13.40 4.05 -2.01
C ALA A 161 13.23 2.93 -0.96
N LEU A 162 14.33 2.51 -0.33
CA LEU A 162 14.31 1.50 0.73
C LEU A 162 13.65 2.02 2.01
N MET A 163 13.92 3.27 2.39
CA MET A 163 13.30 3.89 3.56
C MET A 163 11.78 3.98 3.40
N TYR A 164 11.29 4.41 2.23
CA TYR A 164 9.86 4.42 1.92
C TYR A 164 9.25 3.03 1.88
N TYR A 165 9.96 2.03 1.35
CA TYR A 165 9.52 0.64 1.36
C TYR A 165 9.29 0.13 2.79
N VAL A 166 10.27 0.31 3.68
CA VAL A 166 10.17 -0.12 5.08
C VAL A 166 9.03 0.60 5.79
N LEU A 167 8.88 1.91 5.55
CA LEU A 167 7.82 2.70 6.16
C LEU A 167 6.43 2.23 5.71
N LEU A 168 6.24 1.95 4.42
CA LEU A 168 4.99 1.41 3.90
C LEU A 168 4.68 0.01 4.44
N GLN A 169 5.69 -0.86 4.58
CA GLN A 169 5.49 -2.16 5.22
C GLN A 169 5.04 -2.03 6.67
N ALA A 170 5.68 -1.15 7.44
CA ALA A 170 5.28 -0.89 8.82
C ALA A 170 3.82 -0.39 8.89
N ILE A 171 3.41 0.47 7.95
CA ILE A 171 2.02 0.92 7.83
C ILE A 171 1.08 -0.25 7.51
N CYS A 172 1.42 -1.13 6.58
CA CYS A 172 0.59 -2.31 6.26
C CYS A 172 0.37 -3.19 7.49
N VAL A 173 1.42 -3.47 8.26
CA VAL A 173 1.31 -4.26 9.50
C VAL A 173 0.40 -3.56 10.52
N CYS A 174 0.55 -2.24 10.68
CA CYS A 174 -0.33 -1.45 11.53
C CYS A 174 -1.79 -1.50 11.07
N LEU A 175 -2.05 -1.40 9.76
CA LEU A 175 -3.39 -1.50 9.18
C LEU A 175 -4.02 -2.87 9.44
N ASP A 176 -3.26 -3.96 9.32
CA ASP A 176 -3.76 -5.31 9.62
C ASP A 176 -4.17 -5.44 11.10
N VAL A 177 -3.40 -4.88 12.02
CA VAL A 177 -3.74 -4.86 13.45
C VAL A 177 -5.01 -4.05 13.70
N VAL A 178 -5.15 -2.88 13.07
CA VAL A 178 -6.34 -2.02 13.21
C VAL A 178 -7.57 -2.70 12.60
N ALA A 179 -7.44 -3.32 11.43
CA ALA A 179 -8.51 -4.05 10.76
C ALA A 179 -9.02 -5.21 11.61
N LYS A 180 -8.10 -6.03 12.17
CA LYS A 180 -8.47 -7.12 13.09
C LYS A 180 -9.24 -6.61 14.32
N ARG A 181 -8.81 -5.48 14.91
CA ARG A 181 -9.53 -4.85 16.03
C ARG A 181 -10.92 -4.39 15.62
N SER A 182 -11.06 -3.79 14.44
CA SER A 182 -12.36 -3.33 13.91
C SER A 182 -13.31 -4.49 13.62
N ILE A 183 -12.81 -5.57 13.00
CA ILE A 183 -13.60 -6.78 12.73
C ILE A 183 -14.07 -7.41 14.03
N ASN A 184 -13.17 -7.62 15.00
CA ASN A 184 -13.53 -8.19 16.30
C ASN A 184 -14.63 -7.39 17.01
N ARG A 185 -14.67 -6.06 16.84
CA ARG A 185 -15.74 -5.22 17.38
C ARG A 185 -17.05 -5.36 16.60
N GLY A 186 -17.00 -5.47 15.27
CA GLY A 186 -18.18 -5.77 14.44
C GLY A 186 -18.83 -7.12 14.78
N LEU A 187 -18.03 -8.11 15.15
CA LEU A 187 -18.52 -9.43 15.58
C LEU A 187 -19.14 -9.43 16.98
N GLN A 188 -18.98 -8.38 17.79
CA GLN A 188 -19.61 -8.32 19.13
C GLN A 188 -21.10 -7.97 19.08
N VAL A 189 -21.65 -7.69 17.88
CA VAL A 189 -23.07 -7.37 17.69
C VAL A 189 -23.94 -8.56 18.08
N LYS A 190 -25.06 -8.27 18.75
CA LYS A 190 -26.01 -9.31 19.19
C LYS A 190 -26.80 -9.82 17.99
N ILE A 191 -26.57 -11.09 17.63
CA ILE A 191 -27.37 -11.89 16.70
C ILE A 191 -28.43 -12.70 17.43
#